data_AF-A0A1I6EKX1-F1
#
_entry.id   AF-A0A1I6EKX1-F1
#
_cell.length_a   1.000
_cell.length_b   1.000
_cell.length_c   1.000
_cell.angle_alpha   90.00
_cell.angle_beta   90.00
_cell.angle_gamma   90.00
#
_symmetry.space_group_name_H-M   'P 1'
#
loop_
_entity.id
_entity.type
_entity.pdbx_description
1 polymer ?
#
loop_
_entity_poly.entity_id
_entity_poly.type
_entity_poly.pdbx_seq_one_letter_code
_entity_poly.pdbx_strand_id
1 'polypeptide(L)'
;MMSWSACLQRSATDKLGPPVSTRPVTSYTTPWDIIQMSHQFVPSQSLSNFGVEPKDPGYIYVLHASSRLKIGRSINKQTRIKQAKTWLPECEVIGVKPFWNHKSTEKYLQLGMARFWVTGEWYEFKGDEFEGWFLTEFQAFSETDINKNSIDFIYFMNSTGMSELTLEFSERKSSKLSFQREESTHSSHHVDQDRYNSPKETP
;
A
#
# COMPACT_ATOMS: atom_id res chain seq x y z
N MET A 1 -62.26 -29.82 -14.87
CA MET A 1 -61.61 -31.08 -15.30
C MET A 1 -60.65 -31.51 -14.22
N MET A 2 -61.06 -32.45 -13.37
CA MET A 2 -60.16 -33.20 -12.49
C MET A 2 -59.98 -34.58 -13.10
N SER A 3 -58.74 -35.05 -13.17
CA SER A 3 -58.41 -36.45 -13.42
C SER A 3 -57.33 -36.86 -12.41
N TRP A 4 -57.64 -37.91 -11.67
CA TRP A 4 -56.81 -38.60 -10.69
C TRP A 4 -56.39 -39.94 -11.28
N SER A 5 -55.26 -40.44 -10.79
CA SER A 5 -54.80 -41.84 -10.76
C SER A 5 -53.80 -42.27 -11.82
N ALA A 6 -52.57 -42.54 -11.38
CA ALA A 6 -51.99 -43.88 -11.48
C ALA A 6 -50.94 -44.09 -10.39
N CYS A 7 -51.12 -45.19 -9.66
CA CYS A 7 -50.30 -45.71 -8.58
C CYS A 7 -48.87 -46.07 -9.01
N LEU A 8 -47.92 -46.00 -8.06
CA LEU A 8 -46.96 -47.08 -7.83
C LEU A 8 -46.29 -46.95 -6.46
N GLN A 9 -46.66 -47.85 -5.55
CA GLN A 9 -45.88 -48.17 -4.35
C GLN A 9 -44.61 -48.94 -4.75
N ARG A 10 -43.45 -48.57 -4.19
CA ARG A 10 -42.39 -49.52 -3.84
C ARG A 10 -41.70 -49.07 -2.55
N SER A 11 -41.90 -49.86 -1.50
CA SER A 11 -41.04 -49.91 -0.33
C SER A 11 -39.76 -50.67 -0.66
N ALA A 12 -38.63 -50.25 -0.08
CA ALA A 12 -37.64 -51.07 0.64
C ALA A 12 -36.22 -50.51 0.48
N THR A 13 -35.60 -50.26 1.64
CA THR A 13 -34.17 -50.39 1.96
C THR A 13 -33.15 -49.84 0.96
N ASP A 14 -32.47 -48.76 1.35
CA ASP A 14 -31.05 -48.93 1.65
C ASP A 14 -30.52 -47.84 2.59
N LYS A 15 -29.86 -48.28 3.66
CA LYS A 15 -29.10 -47.41 4.56
C LYS A 15 -27.75 -47.14 3.89
N LEU A 16 -27.66 -46.09 3.10
CA LEU A 16 -26.37 -45.58 2.64
C LEU A 16 -26.04 -44.34 3.47
N GLY A 17 -25.19 -44.55 4.49
CA GLY A 17 -24.48 -43.46 5.15
C GLY A 17 -23.66 -42.66 4.12
N PRO A 18 -23.27 -41.42 4.44
CA PRO A 18 -22.50 -40.61 3.52
C PRO A 18 -21.20 -41.34 3.14
N PRO A 19 -20.75 -41.23 1.88
CA PRO A 19 -19.55 -41.93 1.43
C PRO A 19 -18.36 -41.53 2.30
N VAL A 20 -17.75 -42.52 2.95
CA VAL A 20 -16.49 -42.37 3.68
C VAL A 20 -15.42 -42.07 2.64
N SER A 21 -15.09 -40.79 2.50
CA SER A 21 -13.95 -40.33 1.72
C SER A 21 -12.68 -40.85 2.37
N THR A 22 -11.95 -41.73 1.68
CA THR A 22 -10.62 -42.24 2.06
C THR A 22 -9.50 -41.26 1.71
N ARG A 23 -9.81 -39.98 1.47
CA ARG A 23 -8.76 -38.97 1.32
C ARG A 23 -8.17 -38.71 2.70
N PRO A 24 -6.83 -38.75 2.87
CA PRO A 24 -6.24 -38.26 4.11
C PRO A 24 -6.72 -36.82 4.30
N VAL A 25 -7.34 -36.54 5.45
CA VAL A 25 -7.59 -35.18 5.90
C VAL A 25 -6.23 -34.64 6.32
N THR A 26 -5.42 -34.27 5.34
CA THR A 26 -4.27 -33.40 5.57
C THR A 26 -4.88 -32.05 5.94
N SER A 27 -5.02 -31.82 7.24
CA SER A 27 -5.23 -30.50 7.80
C SER A 27 -4.07 -29.62 7.33
N TYR A 28 -4.29 -28.82 6.28
CA TYR A 28 -3.37 -27.76 5.87
C TYR A 28 -3.46 -26.55 6.82
N THR A 29 -3.83 -26.77 8.07
CA THR A 29 -3.62 -25.78 9.12
C THR A 29 -2.19 -25.95 9.62
N THR A 30 -1.23 -25.55 8.79
CA THR A 30 0.03 -25.10 9.34
C THR A 30 -0.34 -23.89 10.20
N PRO A 31 -0.12 -23.92 11.52
CA PRO A 31 -0.37 -22.74 12.35
C PRO A 31 0.46 -21.60 11.76
N TRP A 32 -0.19 -20.48 11.42
CA TRP A 32 0.49 -19.28 10.91
C TRP A 32 1.49 -18.68 11.93
N ASP A 33 1.53 -19.24 13.14
CA ASP A 33 2.40 -18.84 14.25
C ASP A 33 3.88 -19.21 14.05
N ILE A 34 4.26 -19.91 12.98
CA ILE A 34 5.66 -20.31 12.74
C ILE A 34 6.13 -19.92 11.32
N ILE A 35 5.96 -18.65 10.92
CA ILE A 35 6.97 -17.91 10.12
C ILE A 35 6.95 -16.43 10.57
N GLN A 36 7.02 -16.19 11.88
CA GLN A 36 7.63 -14.96 12.37
C GLN A 36 9.15 -15.14 12.25
N MET A 37 9.71 -14.85 11.07
CA MET A 37 11.06 -14.32 11.06
C MET A 37 10.95 -12.87 11.52
N SER A 38 10.63 -12.68 12.81
CA SER A 38 10.72 -11.41 13.47
C SER A 38 12.19 -11.02 13.43
N HIS A 39 12.57 -10.22 12.44
CA HIS A 39 13.64 -9.27 12.68
C HIS A 39 13.23 -8.52 13.94
N GLN A 40 13.89 -8.84 15.05
CA GLN A 40 13.58 -8.22 16.32
C GLN A 40 14.05 -6.78 16.18
N PHE A 41 13.10 -5.88 15.89
CA PHE A 41 13.40 -4.47 15.79
C PHE A 41 13.76 -3.96 17.18
N VAL A 42 15.02 -3.59 17.37
CA VAL A 42 15.53 -3.06 18.64
C VAL A 42 15.62 -1.54 18.52
N PRO A 43 14.92 -0.79 19.38
CA PRO A 43 15.00 0.67 19.35
C PRO A 43 16.38 1.15 19.82
N SER A 44 16.91 2.16 19.14
CA SER A 44 18.12 2.86 19.56
C SER A 44 17.80 4.12 20.37
N GLN A 45 18.71 4.53 21.25
CA GLN A 45 18.57 5.76 22.04
C GLN A 45 18.43 7.00 21.15
N SER A 46 19.08 7.00 19.97
CA SER A 46 19.05 8.10 19.02
C SER A 46 17.63 8.49 18.58
N LEU A 47 16.69 7.55 18.52
CA LEU A 47 15.30 7.84 18.11
C LEU A 47 14.66 8.95 18.94
N SER A 48 14.89 8.94 20.25
CA SER A 48 14.33 9.94 21.18
C SER A 48 14.83 11.36 20.88
N ASN A 49 16.08 11.50 20.42
CA ASN A 49 16.67 12.79 20.06
C ASN A 49 16.00 13.42 18.83
N PHE A 50 15.35 12.60 18.00
CA PHE A 50 14.63 13.03 16.80
C PHE A 50 13.11 13.01 16.99
N GLY A 51 12.62 12.79 18.21
CA GLY A 51 11.19 12.71 18.50
C GLY A 51 10.49 11.48 17.91
N VAL A 52 11.23 10.42 17.57
CA VAL A 52 10.66 9.17 17.03
C VAL A 52 10.34 8.23 18.19
N GLU A 53 9.06 7.88 18.35
CA GLU A 53 8.64 6.84 19.28
C GLU A 53 8.72 5.46 18.61
N PRO A 54 9.40 4.45 19.18
CA PRO A 54 9.53 3.12 18.58
C PRO A 54 8.26 2.27 18.80
N LYS A 55 7.20 2.60 18.06
CA LYS A 55 5.92 1.88 18.09
C LYS A 55 5.58 1.37 16.69
N ASP A 56 4.62 0.44 16.60
CA ASP A 56 4.03 -0.03 15.33
C ASP A 56 5.08 -0.37 14.24
N PRO A 57 6.03 -1.28 14.51
CA PRO A 57 7.04 -1.65 13.53
C PRO A 57 6.41 -2.33 12.31
N GLY A 58 6.97 -2.07 11.14
CA GLY A 58 6.58 -2.76 9.91
C GLY A 58 7.37 -2.24 8.72
N TYR A 59 6.80 -2.42 7.54
CA TYR A 59 7.45 -2.12 6.28
C TYR A 59 6.57 -1.20 5.43
N ILE A 60 7.21 -0.25 4.76
CA ILE A 60 6.63 0.46 3.63
C ILE A 60 7.16 -0.19 2.35
N TYR A 61 6.26 -0.42 1.39
CA TYR A 61 6.63 -0.88 0.06
C TYR A 61 6.20 0.11 -1.01
N VAL A 62 7.01 0.18 -2.07
CA VAL A 62 6.67 0.89 -3.31
C VAL A 62 6.71 -0.12 -4.45
N LEU A 63 5.62 -0.18 -5.21
CA LEU A 63 5.54 -0.95 -6.45
C LEU A 63 5.38 0.02 -7.61
N HIS A 64 5.98 -0.31 -8.75
CA HIS A 64 5.75 0.38 -10.00
C HIS A 64 5.04 -0.57 -10.98
N ALA A 65 3.95 -0.09 -11.59
CA ALA A 65 3.20 -0.83 -12.59
C ALA A 65 2.41 0.11 -13.51
N SER A 66 2.48 -0.11 -14.82
CA SER A 66 1.71 0.64 -15.82
C SER A 66 1.76 2.16 -15.60
N SER A 67 2.98 2.71 -15.49
CA SER A 67 3.30 4.13 -15.22
C SER A 67 2.73 4.71 -13.93
N ARG A 68 2.41 3.85 -12.96
CA ARG A 68 1.88 4.26 -11.65
C ARG A 68 2.70 3.67 -10.53
N LEU A 69 2.80 4.44 -9.45
CA LEU A 69 3.35 3.96 -8.19
C LEU A 69 2.23 3.56 -7.25
N LYS A 70 2.40 2.42 -6.59
CA LYS A 70 1.60 2.00 -5.44
C LYS A 70 2.44 2.10 -4.18
N ILE A 71 1.91 2.78 -3.18
CA ILE A 71 2.59 2.96 -1.90
C ILE A 71 1.73 2.37 -0.80
N GLY A 72 2.23 1.38 -0.08
CA GLY A 72 1.48 0.78 1.01
C GLY A 72 2.35 0.19 2.09
N ARG A 73 1.70 -0.42 3.08
CA ARG A 73 2.38 -1.02 4.23
C ARG A 73 2.14 -2.51 4.41
N SER A 74 3.05 -3.14 5.15
CA SER A 74 2.92 -4.52 5.62
C SER A 74 3.62 -4.74 6.96
N ILE A 75 3.13 -5.72 7.73
CA ILE A 75 3.85 -6.26 8.89
C ILE A 75 4.83 -7.37 8.44
N ASN A 76 4.57 -8.01 7.30
CA ASN A 76 5.40 -9.08 6.72
C ASN A 76 5.81 -8.75 5.28
N LYS A 77 7.11 -8.54 5.05
CA LYS A 77 7.68 -8.18 3.73
C LYS A 77 7.38 -9.24 2.66
N GLN A 78 7.64 -10.51 2.95
CA GLN A 78 7.57 -11.59 1.97
C GLN A 78 6.12 -11.88 1.54
N THR A 79 5.22 -12.00 2.51
CA THR A 79 3.82 -12.35 2.25
C THR A 79 3.12 -11.29 1.43
N ARG A 80 3.32 -10.00 1.73
CA ARG A 80 2.67 -8.92 0.99
C ARG A 80 3.15 -8.84 -0.46
N ILE A 81 4.45 -8.97 -0.71
CA ILE A 81 4.99 -8.94 -2.07
C ILE A 81 4.54 -10.17 -2.87
N LYS A 82 4.52 -11.35 -2.24
CA LYS A 82 3.98 -12.57 -2.88
C LYS A 82 2.51 -12.38 -3.29
N GLN A 83 1.69 -11.82 -2.41
CA GLN A 83 0.28 -11.50 -2.71
C GLN A 83 0.18 -10.48 -3.85
N ALA A 84 0.97 -9.41 -3.83
CA ALA A 84 0.96 -8.40 -4.89
C ALA A 84 1.28 -9.02 -6.26
N LYS A 85 2.36 -9.82 -6.34
CA LYS A 85 2.76 -10.52 -7.57
C LYS A 85 1.76 -11.56 -8.06
N THR A 86 0.87 -12.07 -7.20
CA THR A 86 -0.20 -12.98 -7.62
C THR A 86 -1.26 -12.26 -8.46
N TRP A 87 -1.56 -11.01 -8.12
CA TRP A 87 -2.59 -10.21 -8.82
C TRP A 87 -2.01 -9.30 -9.89
N LEU A 88 -0.73 -8.95 -9.78
CA LEU A 88 -0.03 -8.06 -10.70
C LEU A 88 1.40 -8.60 -10.95
N PRO A 89 1.55 -9.68 -11.76
CA PRO A 89 2.82 -10.36 -11.94
C PRO A 89 3.94 -9.47 -12.50
N GLU A 90 3.57 -8.54 -13.39
CA GLU A 90 4.47 -7.61 -14.08
C GLU A 90 4.86 -6.39 -13.23
N CYS A 91 4.43 -6.29 -11.96
CA CYS A 91 4.84 -5.17 -11.13
C CYS A 91 6.32 -5.25 -10.78
N GLU A 92 6.99 -4.10 -10.87
CA GLU A 92 8.32 -3.92 -10.33
C GLU A 92 8.23 -3.59 -8.84
N VAL A 93 9.06 -4.24 -8.02
CA VAL A 93 9.17 -3.94 -6.59
C VAL A 93 10.33 -2.97 -6.42
N ILE A 94 10.03 -1.69 -6.25
CA ILE A 94 11.04 -0.63 -6.08
C ILE A 94 11.79 -0.82 -4.75
N GLY A 95 11.06 -1.15 -3.68
CA GLY A 95 11.67 -1.39 -2.38
C GLY A 95 10.66 -1.80 -1.32
N VAL A 96 11.16 -2.46 -0.27
CA VAL A 96 10.40 -2.79 0.94
C VAL A 96 11.25 -2.51 2.17
N LYS A 97 11.02 -1.36 2.78
CA LYS A 97 11.92 -0.74 3.77
C LYS A 97 11.27 -0.74 5.16
N PRO A 98 11.99 -1.10 6.24
CA PRO A 98 11.45 -1.13 7.59
C PRO A 98 11.32 0.27 8.20
N PHE A 99 10.24 0.53 8.94
CA PHE A 99 10.01 1.77 9.68
C PHE A 99 9.29 1.51 11.01
N TRP A 100 9.62 2.31 12.02
CA TRP A 100 8.74 2.55 13.16
C TRP A 100 7.55 3.41 12.71
N ASN A 101 6.40 3.23 13.35
CA ASN A 101 5.16 3.95 13.06
C ASN A 101 4.71 3.82 11.61
N HIS A 102 4.85 2.62 11.02
CA HIS A 102 4.67 2.42 9.59
C HIS A 102 3.27 2.84 9.10
N LYS A 103 2.22 2.81 9.94
CA LYS A 103 0.89 3.38 9.59
C LYS A 103 0.92 4.89 9.39
N SER A 104 1.61 5.61 10.27
CA SER A 104 1.76 7.07 10.17
C SER A 104 2.67 7.43 9.01
N THR A 105 3.78 6.71 8.83
CA THR A 105 4.70 6.86 7.69
C THR A 105 3.97 6.67 6.36
N GLU A 106 3.19 5.59 6.21
CA GLU A 106 2.34 5.37 5.03
C GLU A 106 1.37 6.54 4.83
N LYS A 107 0.68 6.96 5.89
CA LYS A 107 -0.27 8.06 5.80
C LYS A 107 0.40 9.35 5.30
N TYR A 108 1.57 9.70 5.83
CA TYR A 108 2.28 10.92 5.47
C TYR A 108 2.83 10.88 4.05
N LEU A 109 3.38 9.74 3.60
CA LEU A 109 3.74 9.55 2.19
C LEU A 109 2.53 9.79 1.28
N GLN A 110 1.42 9.10 1.58
CA GLN A 110 0.22 9.18 0.75
C GLN A 110 -0.43 10.58 0.74
N LEU A 111 -0.29 11.35 1.82
CA LEU A 111 -0.70 12.76 1.87
C LEU A 111 0.27 13.68 1.13
N GLY A 112 1.58 13.46 1.31
CA GLY A 112 2.64 14.20 0.63
C GLY A 112 2.60 14.10 -0.89
N MET A 113 2.00 13.02 -1.42
CA MET A 113 1.79 12.80 -2.85
C MET A 113 0.34 13.03 -3.30
N ALA A 114 -0.47 13.73 -2.51
CA ALA A 114 -1.90 13.95 -2.81
C ALA A 114 -2.14 14.55 -4.22
N ARG A 115 -1.24 15.42 -4.70
CA ARG A 115 -1.32 16.03 -6.04
C ARG A 115 -1.23 15.03 -7.20
N PHE A 116 -0.60 13.87 -6.96
CA PHE A 116 -0.43 12.80 -7.95
C PHE A 116 -1.44 11.66 -7.75
N TRP A 117 -2.36 11.79 -6.79
CA TRP A 117 -3.27 10.72 -6.40
C TRP A 117 -4.30 10.41 -7.49
N VAL A 118 -4.44 9.12 -7.81
CA VAL A 118 -5.45 8.61 -8.75
C VAL A 118 -6.61 7.97 -7.99
N THR A 119 -6.32 6.94 -7.21
CA THR A 119 -7.32 6.22 -6.42
C THR A 119 -6.65 5.30 -5.40
N GLY A 120 -7.25 5.18 -4.22
CA GLY A 120 -6.73 4.34 -3.14
C GLY A 120 -5.27 4.67 -2.81
N GLU A 121 -4.37 3.75 -3.14
CA GLU A 121 -2.93 3.82 -2.86
C GLU A 121 -2.09 4.05 -4.13
N TRP A 122 -2.72 4.46 -5.24
CA TRP A 122 -2.08 4.61 -6.55
C TRP A 122 -1.88 6.06 -6.95
N TYR A 123 -0.70 6.34 -7.51
CA TYR A 123 -0.22 7.67 -7.89
C TYR A 123 0.32 7.66 -9.32
N GLU A 124 0.08 8.74 -10.06
CA GLU A 124 0.50 8.91 -11.45
C GLU A 124 1.12 10.30 -11.63
N PHE A 125 2.41 10.32 -11.95
CA PHE A 125 3.22 11.55 -11.98
C PHE A 125 3.27 12.20 -13.36
N LYS A 126 2.84 11.50 -14.42
CA LYS A 126 2.76 12.02 -15.81
C LYS A 126 4.07 12.65 -16.32
N GLY A 127 5.22 12.12 -15.90
CA GLY A 127 6.54 12.61 -16.29
C GLY A 127 7.08 13.77 -15.44
N ASP A 128 6.45 14.07 -14.31
CA ASP A 128 6.96 15.02 -13.32
C ASP A 128 8.31 14.55 -12.74
N GLU A 129 9.27 15.46 -12.66
CA GLU A 129 10.63 15.19 -12.18
C GLU A 129 10.66 14.69 -10.73
N PHE A 130 9.63 15.04 -9.95
CA PHE A 130 9.45 14.57 -8.58
C PHE A 130 9.40 13.05 -8.49
N GLU A 131 8.88 12.34 -9.51
CA GLU A 131 8.82 10.87 -9.51
C GLU A 131 10.23 10.26 -9.40
N GLY A 132 11.15 10.71 -10.26
CA GLY A 132 12.51 10.19 -10.29
C GLY A 132 13.27 10.49 -9.02
N TRP A 133 13.07 11.69 -8.47
CA TRP A 133 13.69 12.09 -7.22
C TRP A 133 13.11 11.32 -6.02
N PHE A 134 11.79 11.16 -5.94
CA PHE A 134 11.11 10.34 -4.93
C PHE A 134 11.62 8.89 -4.94
N LEU A 135 11.72 8.28 -6.11
CA LEU A 135 12.20 6.89 -6.26
C LEU A 135 13.66 6.76 -5.80
N THR A 136 14.52 7.71 -6.16
CA THR A 136 15.94 7.74 -5.77
C THR A 136 16.08 7.80 -4.25
N GLU A 137 15.42 8.75 -3.61
CA GLU A 137 15.46 8.92 -2.16
C GLU A 137 14.82 7.74 -1.41
N PHE A 138 13.70 7.20 -1.92
CA PHE A 138 13.08 6.03 -1.31
C PHE A 138 13.99 4.79 -1.39
N GLN A 139 14.68 4.60 -2.50
CA GLN A 139 15.64 3.51 -2.66
C GLN A 139 16.85 3.65 -1.74
N ALA A 140 17.25 4.88 -1.40
CA ALA A 140 18.36 5.17 -0.50
C ALA A 140 18.13 4.75 0.97
N PHE A 141 16.87 4.55 1.39
CA PHE A 141 16.59 3.98 2.71
C PHE A 141 17.24 2.59 2.88
N SER A 142 17.62 2.28 4.12
CA SER A 142 18.19 0.98 4.45
C SER A 142 17.18 -0.16 4.25
N GLU A 143 17.64 -1.30 3.75
CA GLU A 143 16.82 -2.52 3.66
C GLU A 143 16.56 -3.16 5.03
N THR A 144 17.36 -2.83 6.06
CA THR A 144 17.40 -3.56 7.33
C THR A 144 17.32 -2.66 8.57
N ASP A 145 17.76 -1.41 8.49
CA ASP A 145 17.86 -0.52 9.65
C ASP A 145 16.59 0.32 9.84
N ILE A 146 15.70 -0.19 10.69
CA ILE A 146 14.45 0.49 11.07
C ILE A 146 14.68 1.82 11.78
N ASN A 147 15.75 1.94 12.57
CA ASN A 147 16.00 3.13 13.37
C ASN A 147 16.45 4.26 12.47
N LYS A 148 17.45 3.97 11.62
CA LYS A 148 17.96 4.90 10.62
C LYS A 148 16.84 5.36 9.68
N ASN A 149 16.07 4.43 9.12
CA ASN A 149 14.98 4.78 8.21
C ASN A 149 13.95 5.71 8.86
N SER A 150 13.58 5.45 10.12
CA SER A 150 12.58 6.27 10.81
C SER A 150 13.07 7.69 11.12
N ILE A 151 14.38 7.87 11.33
CA ILE A 151 15.01 9.19 11.49
C ILE A 151 15.13 9.87 10.12
N ASP A 152 15.69 9.18 9.13
CA ASP A 152 15.92 9.67 7.78
C ASP A 152 14.59 10.08 7.12
N PHE A 153 13.47 9.43 7.48
CA PHE A 153 12.14 9.79 7.00
C PHE A 153 11.74 11.24 7.32
N ILE A 154 12.18 11.78 8.46
CA ILE A 154 11.90 13.18 8.82
C ILE A 154 12.58 14.12 7.83
N TYR A 155 13.85 13.86 7.51
CA TYR A 155 14.61 14.64 6.54
C TYR A 155 14.06 14.49 5.13
N PHE A 156 13.67 13.28 4.77
CA PHE A 156 13.00 13.00 3.50
C PHE A 156 11.72 13.85 3.36
N MET A 157 10.78 13.78 4.31
CA MET A 157 9.54 14.57 4.24
C MET A 157 9.77 16.09 4.16
N ASN A 158 10.83 16.60 4.79
CA ASN A 158 11.16 18.03 4.76
C ASN A 158 11.86 18.45 3.46
N SER A 159 12.82 17.66 2.97
CA SER A 159 13.57 17.96 1.73
C SER A 159 12.71 17.80 0.48
N THR A 160 11.71 16.93 0.53
CA THR A 160 10.78 16.63 -0.58
C THR A 160 9.71 17.70 -0.79
N GLY A 161 9.54 18.64 0.15
CA GLY A 161 8.36 19.50 0.21
C GLY A 161 7.06 18.78 0.59
N MET A 162 7.07 17.45 0.77
CA MET A 162 5.87 16.69 1.14
C MET A 162 5.33 17.06 2.53
N SER A 163 6.19 17.56 3.41
CA SER A 163 5.79 18.05 4.73
C SER A 163 4.74 19.16 4.65
N GLU A 164 4.80 20.03 3.64
CA GLU A 164 3.86 21.15 3.45
C GLU A 164 2.42 20.64 3.29
N LEU A 165 2.22 19.64 2.42
CA LEU A 165 0.90 19.02 2.23
C LEU A 165 0.41 18.29 3.48
N THR A 166 1.31 17.70 4.27
CA THR A 166 0.91 17.06 5.53
C THR A 166 0.52 18.07 6.60
N LEU A 167 1.16 19.24 6.63
CA LEU A 167 0.80 20.35 7.52
C LEU A 167 -0.54 20.95 7.12
N GLU A 168 -0.71 21.24 5.84
CA GLU A 168 -1.98 21.73 5.30
C GLU A 168 -3.14 20.77 5.58
N PHE A 169 -2.94 19.46 5.40
CA PHE A 169 -3.93 18.46 5.79
C PHE A 169 -4.25 18.52 7.29
N SER A 170 -3.28 18.81 8.16
CA SER A 170 -3.50 18.87 9.61
C SER A 170 -4.32 20.10 10.03
N GLU A 171 -4.21 21.19 9.28
CA GLU A 171 -5.00 22.42 9.49
C GLU A 171 -6.42 22.27 8.94
N ARG A 172 -6.56 21.55 7.83
CA ARG A 172 -7.85 21.24 7.22
C ARG A 172 -8.55 20.14 8.01
N LYS A 173 -9.76 20.42 8.51
CA LYS A 173 -10.61 19.42 9.20
C LYS A 173 -11.30 18.48 8.20
N SER A 174 -10.56 17.89 7.27
CA SER A 174 -11.08 17.03 6.21
C SER A 174 -10.63 15.57 6.38
N SER A 175 -11.32 14.66 5.68
CA SER A 175 -10.85 13.28 5.58
C SER A 175 -9.71 13.19 4.57
N LYS A 176 -8.81 12.21 4.76
CA LYS A 176 -7.72 11.95 3.81
C LYS A 176 -8.21 11.79 2.37
N LEU A 177 -9.31 11.06 2.17
CA LEU A 177 -9.87 10.84 0.84
C LEU A 177 -10.38 12.13 0.20
N SER A 178 -11.03 13.00 1.00
CA SER A 178 -11.48 14.32 0.52
C SER A 178 -10.28 15.16 0.11
N PHE A 179 -9.28 15.24 0.98
CA PHE A 179 -8.05 15.99 0.73
C PHE A 179 -7.33 15.53 -0.53
N GLN A 180 -7.12 14.22 -0.70
CA GLN A 180 -6.46 13.67 -1.89
C GLN A 180 -7.23 13.97 -3.17
N ARG A 181 -8.57 13.93 -3.13
CA ARG A 181 -9.41 14.25 -4.28
C ARG A 181 -9.35 15.74 -4.65
N GLU A 182 -9.35 16.61 -3.65
CA GLU A 182 -9.22 18.06 -3.85
C GLU A 182 -7.86 18.38 -4.47
N GLU A 183 -6.77 17.96 -3.85
CA GLU A 183 -5.40 18.28 -4.29
C GLU A 183 -5.05 17.70 -5.67
N SER A 184 -5.51 16.49 -6.02
CA SER A 184 -5.25 15.92 -7.34
C SER A 184 -6.02 16.64 -8.47
N THR A 185 -7.17 17.22 -8.16
CA THR A 185 -7.95 18.03 -9.11
C THR A 185 -7.32 19.40 -9.33
N HIS A 186 -6.86 20.06 -8.26
CA HIS A 186 -6.19 21.36 -8.33
C HIS A 186 -4.86 21.30 -9.11
N SER A 187 -4.09 20.22 -8.95
CA SER A 187 -2.85 20.00 -9.71
C SER A 187 -3.09 19.95 -11.23
N SER A 188 -4.20 19.35 -11.66
CA SER A 188 -4.54 19.24 -13.09
C SER A 188 -4.80 20.61 -13.74
N HIS A 189 -5.26 21.61 -12.98
CA HIS A 189 -5.51 22.96 -13.50
C HIS A 189 -4.25 23.83 -13.59
N HIS A 190 -3.20 23.55 -12.81
CA HIS A 190 -1.97 24.34 -12.83
C HIS A 190 -1.14 24.08 -14.09
N VAL A 191 -1.09 22.83 -14.57
CA VAL A 191 -0.38 22.43 -15.80
C VAL A 191 -1.00 23.05 -17.07
N ASP A 192 -2.32 23.29 -17.07
CA ASP A 192 -3.00 23.89 -18.22
C ASP A 192 -2.78 25.42 -18.30
N GLN A 193 -2.53 26.10 -17.19
CA GLN A 193 -2.25 27.55 -17.20
C GLN A 193 -0.85 27.88 -17.72
N ASP A 194 0.16 27.07 -17.40
CA ASP A 194 1.53 27.31 -17.84
C ASP A 194 1.72 27.06 -19.35
N ARG A 195 0.91 26.17 -19.96
CA ARG A 195 0.90 25.99 -21.42
C ARG A 195 0.29 27.14 -22.20
N TYR A 196 -0.58 27.94 -21.57
CA TYR A 196 -1.22 29.08 -22.23
C TYR A 196 -0.37 30.37 -22.18
N ASN A 197 0.66 30.41 -21.33
CA ASN A 197 1.50 31.59 -21.12
C ASN A 197 2.87 31.55 -21.82
N SER A 198 3.16 30.54 -22.64
CA SER A 198 4.36 30.56 -23.49
C SER A 198 4.25 31.67 -24.54
N PRO A 199 5.21 32.62 -24.61
CA PRO A 199 5.25 33.61 -25.68
C PRO A 199 5.36 32.88 -27.02
N LYS A 200 4.45 33.20 -27.94
CA LYS A 200 4.60 32.76 -29.33
C LYS A 200 5.85 33.42 -29.88
N GLU A 201 6.92 32.65 -30.06
CA GLU A 201 8.05 33.08 -30.87
C GLU A 201 7.50 33.35 -32.29
N THR A 202 7.40 34.63 -32.61
CA THR A 202 7.11 35.11 -33.96
C THR A 202 8.34 34.93 -34.85
N PRO A 203 8.14 34.58 -36.13
CA PRO A 203 9.18 34.11 -37.06
C PRO A 203 10.21 35.17 -37.45
#